data_AF-A0A0T9T3X0-F1
#
_entry.id   AF-A0A0T9T3X0-F1
#
_cell.length_a   1.000
_cell.length_b   1.000
_cell.length_c   1.000
_cell.angle_alpha   90.00
_cell.angle_beta   90.00
_cell.angle_gamma   90.00
#
_symmetry.space_group_name_H-M   'P 1'
#
loop_
_entity.id
_entity.type
_entity.pdbx_description
1 polymer ?
#
loop_
_entity_poly.entity_id
_entity_poly.type
_entity_poly.pdbx_seq_one_letter_code
_entity_poly.pdbx_strand_id
1 'polypeptide(L)'
;MTQSFEDTSQPLRWLDYKVKVTARPSGIFGDDERCYSFFVDSGLVWPVDYIDEDGRIWLALQYSEDHFETLRLEEGSYHRIPCDISYAIHK
;
A
#
# COMPACT_ATOMS: atom_id res chain seq x y z
N MET A 1 19.30 35.45 -12.41
CA MET A 1 18.41 34.83 -11.41
C MET A 1 18.29 33.38 -11.79
N THR A 2 19.02 32.49 -11.11
CA THR A 2 18.92 31.05 -11.35
C THR A 2 17.78 30.56 -10.46
N GLN A 3 16.65 30.19 -11.07
CA GLN A 3 15.61 29.46 -10.34
C GLN A 3 16.22 28.11 -9.97
N SER A 4 16.53 27.95 -8.68
CA SER A 4 16.80 26.65 -8.11
C SER A 4 15.49 25.86 -8.19
N PHE A 5 15.46 24.82 -9.01
CA PHE A 5 14.45 23.79 -8.88
C PHE A 5 14.76 23.10 -7.56
N GLU A 6 13.95 23.34 -6.53
CA GLU A 6 14.02 22.57 -5.30
C GLU A 6 13.84 21.10 -5.69
N ASP A 7 14.83 20.28 -5.33
CA ASP A 7 14.78 18.84 -5.51
C ASP A 7 13.70 18.31 -4.56
N THR A 8 12.46 18.24 -5.04
CA THR A 8 11.33 17.67 -4.30
C THR A 8 11.34 16.14 -4.37
N SER A 9 12.51 15.50 -4.57
CA SER A 9 12.60 14.05 -4.50
C SER A 9 12.34 13.62 -3.06
N GLN A 10 11.09 13.22 -2.79
CA GLN A 10 10.77 12.54 -1.54
C GLN A 10 11.69 11.32 -1.42
N PRO A 11 12.30 11.09 -0.24
CA PRO A 11 13.26 10.02 -0.06
C PRO A 11 12.62 8.67 -0.38
N LEU A 12 13.28 7.89 -1.23
CA LEU A 12 12.83 6.55 -1.58
C LEU A 12 13.09 5.58 -0.43
N ARG A 13 12.15 4.67 -0.22
CA ARG A 13 12.28 3.52 0.68
C ARG A 13 12.26 2.23 -0.13
N TRP A 14 13.30 1.43 0.01
CA TRP A 14 13.38 0.10 -0.61
C TRP A 14 12.70 -0.94 0.26
N LEU A 15 11.85 -1.75 -0.35
CA LEU A 15 11.15 -2.87 0.27
C LEU A 15 11.56 -4.17 -0.40
N ASP A 16 11.80 -5.20 0.41
CA ASP A 16 12.11 -6.57 0.02
C ASP A 16 10.92 -7.52 0.28
N TYR A 17 9.73 -6.96 0.51
CA TYR A 17 8.51 -7.71 0.75
C TYR A 17 7.30 -7.07 0.07
N LYS A 18 6.31 -7.92 -0.18
CA LYS A 18 4.95 -7.57 -0.56
C LYS A 18 4.01 -7.98 0.56
N VAL A 19 2.74 -7.62 0.47
CA VAL A 19 1.74 -8.02 1.47
C VAL A 19 0.67 -8.89 0.85
N LYS A 20 0.21 -9.87 1.62
CA LYS A 20 -1.01 -10.62 1.31
C LYS A 20 -2.02 -10.32 2.40
N VAL A 21 -3.14 -9.71 2.05
CA VAL A 21 -4.24 -9.50 2.98
C VAL A 21 -4.92 -10.85 3.23
N THR A 22 -5.09 -11.21 4.50
CA THR A 22 -5.58 -12.54 4.92
C THR A 22 -6.81 -12.47 5.80
N ALA A 23 -7.14 -11.30 6.34
CA ALA A 23 -8.33 -11.13 7.17
C ALA A 23 -8.98 -9.77 6.95
N ARG A 24 -10.29 -9.72 7.23
CA ARG A 24 -11.08 -8.50 7.28
C ARG A 24 -11.22 -8.09 8.75
N PRO A 25 -10.69 -6.94 9.19
CA PRO A 25 -10.84 -6.48 10.56
C PRO A 25 -12.32 -6.21 10.90
N SER A 26 -12.70 -6.47 12.15
CA SER A 26 -14.04 -6.14 12.64
C SER A 26 -14.20 -4.62 12.79
N GLY A 27 -15.39 -4.09 12.45
CA GLY A 27 -15.70 -2.67 12.64
C GLY A 27 -15.21 -1.76 11.52
N ILE A 28 -14.77 -2.33 10.40
CA ILE A 28 -14.50 -1.61 9.15
C ILE A 28 -15.76 -1.66 8.28
N PHE A 29 -16.09 -0.54 7.64
CA PHE A 29 -17.30 -0.37 6.85
C PHE A 29 -17.01 0.45 5.58
N GLY A 30 -17.92 0.38 4.61
CA GLY A 30 -17.85 1.22 3.41
C GLY A 30 -16.73 0.81 2.47
N ASP A 31 -15.96 1.79 2.00
CA ASP A 31 -14.97 1.59 0.93
C ASP A 31 -13.81 0.70 1.39
N ASP A 32 -13.37 0.86 2.64
CA ASP A 32 -12.36 0.01 3.27
C ASP A 32 -12.84 -1.46 3.34
N GLU A 33 -14.09 -1.71 3.72
CA GLU A 33 -14.64 -3.06 3.80
C GLU A 33 -14.64 -3.74 2.43
N ARG A 34 -15.03 -3.00 1.38
CA ARG A 34 -14.98 -3.49 -0.01
C ARG A 34 -13.56 -3.81 -0.44
N CYS A 35 -12.59 -2.94 -0.14
CA CYS A 35 -11.19 -3.15 -0.48
C CYS A 35 -10.61 -4.36 0.26
N TYR A 36 -10.86 -4.50 1.56
CA TYR A 36 -10.47 -5.69 2.33
C TYR A 36 -11.06 -6.96 1.74
N SER A 37 -12.35 -6.95 1.39
CA SER A 37 -13.01 -8.08 0.73
C SER A 37 -12.32 -8.44 -0.58
N PHE A 38 -12.06 -7.46 -1.45
CA PHE A 38 -11.35 -7.69 -2.70
C PHE A 38 -9.99 -8.37 -2.47
N PHE A 39 -9.15 -7.81 -1.60
CA PHE A 39 -7.81 -8.36 -1.41
C PHE A 39 -7.82 -9.75 -0.77
N VAL A 40 -8.67 -9.97 0.23
CA VAL A 40 -8.82 -11.29 0.87
C VAL A 40 -9.31 -12.33 -0.13
N ASP A 41 -10.38 -12.01 -0.88
CA ASP A 41 -11.01 -12.95 -1.81
C ASP A 41 -10.11 -13.22 -3.03
N SER A 42 -9.30 -12.24 -3.45
CA SER A 42 -8.35 -12.40 -4.55
C SER A 42 -7.20 -13.36 -4.21
N GLY A 43 -6.82 -13.45 -2.92
CA GLY A 43 -5.66 -14.22 -2.47
C GLY A 43 -4.31 -13.73 -3.00
N LEU A 44 -4.27 -12.54 -3.60
CA LEU A 44 -3.10 -11.96 -4.27
C LEU A 44 -2.02 -11.50 -3.28
N VAL A 45 -0.78 -11.47 -3.77
CA VAL A 45 0.35 -10.83 -3.10
C VAL A 45 0.58 -9.47 -3.78
N TRP A 46 0.35 -8.39 -3.04
CA TRP A 46 0.28 -7.03 -3.55
C TRP A 46 1.51 -6.19 -3.13
N PRO A 47 2.07 -5.34 -4.01
CA PRO A 47 3.07 -4.33 -3.65
C PRO A 47 2.54 -3.41 -2.54
N VAL A 48 3.41 -3.00 -1.63
CA VAL A 48 3.07 -1.88 -0.74
C VAL A 48 3.17 -0.61 -1.58
N ASP A 49 2.12 0.20 -1.59
CA ASP A 49 2.11 1.46 -2.34
C ASP A 49 2.66 2.61 -1.52
N TYR A 50 2.38 2.62 -0.21
CA TYR A 50 2.84 3.66 0.69
C TYR A 50 3.02 3.16 2.14
N ILE A 51 3.95 3.76 2.89
CA ILE A 51 4.08 3.56 4.34
C ILE A 51 4.07 4.94 4.99
N ASP A 52 3.08 5.19 5.85
CA ASP A 52 2.94 6.48 6.51
C ASP A 52 3.96 6.71 7.64
N GLU A 53 3.92 7.91 8.24
CA GLU A 53 4.83 8.32 9.31
C GLU A 53 4.72 7.44 10.56
N ASP A 54 3.56 6.82 10.79
CA ASP A 54 3.32 5.86 11.88
C ASP A 54 3.82 4.45 11.54
N GLY A 55 4.33 4.24 10.32
CA GLY A 55 4.79 2.94 9.84
C GLY A 55 3.66 2.02 9.35
N ARG A 56 2.43 2.53 9.17
CA ARG A 56 1.31 1.75 8.67
C ARG A 56 1.37 1.60 7.16
N ILE A 57 0.97 0.43 6.70
CA ILE A 57 1.01 0.06 5.28
C ILE A 57 -0.27 0.51 4.61
N TRP A 58 -0.13 1.14 3.44
CA TRP A 58 -1.22 1.54 2.58
C TRP A 58 -1.09 0.85 1.22
N LEU A 59 -2.24 0.40 0.70
CA LEU A 59 -2.37 -0.16 -0.64
C LEU A 59 -3.24 0.78 -1.49
N ALA A 60 -3.00 0.80 -2.78
CA ALA A 60 -3.84 1.46 -3.76
C ALA A 60 -4.46 0.40 -4.68
N LEU A 61 -5.78 0.42 -4.78
CA LEU A 61 -6.54 -0.40 -5.70
C LEU A 61 -7.05 0.49 -6.84
N GLN A 62 -6.34 0.45 -7.96
CA GLN A 62 -6.68 1.24 -9.14
C GLN A 62 -7.65 0.48 -10.04
N TYR A 63 -8.87 0.99 -10.19
CA TYR A 63 -9.92 0.40 -11.03
C TYR A 63 -9.86 0.89 -12.49
N SER A 64 -9.31 2.09 -12.70
CA SER A 64 -9.19 2.74 -14.00
C SER A 64 -8.09 3.82 -13.97
N GLU A 65 -7.86 4.51 -15.08
CA GLU A 65 -6.83 5.55 -15.20
C GLU A 65 -7.00 6.68 -14.18
N ASP A 66 -8.23 7.05 -13.87
CA ASP A 66 -8.62 8.22 -13.07
C ASP A 66 -9.27 7.89 -11.72
N HIS A 67 -9.51 6.60 -11.44
CA HIS A 67 -10.13 6.16 -10.20
C HIS A 67 -9.35 5.06 -9.49
N PHE A 68 -8.96 5.36 -8.25
CA PHE A 68 -8.37 4.43 -7.30
C PHE A 68 -8.98 4.62 -5.90
N GLU A 69 -8.97 3.55 -5.13
CA GLU A 69 -9.26 3.54 -3.71
C GLU A 69 -7.95 3.27 -2.96
N THR A 70 -7.79 3.81 -1.76
CA THR A 70 -6.66 3.47 -0.88
C THR A 70 -7.16 2.69 0.32
N LEU A 71 -6.33 1.75 0.78
CA LEU A 71 -6.61 0.91 1.92
C LEU A 71 -5.45 0.96 2.90
N ARG A 72 -5.70 1.49 4.10
CA ARG A 72 -4.78 1.35 5.22
C ARG A 72 -4.94 -0.04 5.85
N LEU A 73 -3.85 -0.79 5.92
CA LEU A 73 -3.86 -2.11 6.54
C LEU A 73 -3.79 -2.01 8.06
N GLU A 74 -4.72 -2.67 8.73
CA GLU A 74 -4.68 -2.91 10.16
C GLU A 74 -3.69 -4.02 10.48
N GLU A 75 -3.01 -3.93 11.62
CA GLU A 75 -2.13 -4.99 12.07
C GLU A 75 -2.90 -6.32 12.24
N GLY A 76 -2.26 -7.42 11.83
CA GLY A 76 -2.88 -8.75 11.85
C GLY A 76 -3.83 -9.03 10.69
N SER A 77 -4.18 -8.03 9.85
CA SER A 77 -5.01 -8.26 8.66
C SER A 77 -4.24 -8.82 7.45
N TYR A 78 -2.91 -8.89 7.54
CA TYR A 78 -2.04 -9.25 6.43
C TYR A 78 -0.78 -10.02 6.87
N HIS A 79 -0.12 -10.65 5.90
CA HIS A 79 1.22 -11.20 6.03
C HIS A 79 2.19 -10.50 5.10
N ARG A 80 3.42 -10.28 5.57
CA ARG A 80 4.54 -9.87 4.71
C ARG A 80 5.10 -11.10 4.02
N ILE A 81 5.17 -11.04 2.70
CA ILE A 81 5.68 -12.09 1.83
C ILE A 81 7.02 -11.61 1.26
N PRO A 82 8.14 -12.29 1.55
CA PRO A 82 9.43 -11.93 0.97
C PRO A 82 9.37 -11.88 -0.56
N CYS A 83 10.12 -10.95 -1.15
CA CYS A 83 10.23 -10.77 -2.59
C CYS A 83 11.66 -10.99 -3.05
N ASP A 84 11.81 -11.70 -4.16
CA ASP A 84 13.13 -11.95 -4.77
C ASP A 84 13.77 -10.66 -5.33
N ILE A 85 12.94 -9.68 -5.69
CA ILE A 85 13.36 -8.39 -6.24
C ILE A 85 12.82 -7.27 -5.37
N SER A 86 13.73 -6.49 -4.76
CA SER A 86 13.37 -5.30 -4.01
C SER A 86 12.87 -4.19 -4.94
N TYR A 87 11.92 -3.41 -4.44
CA TYR A 87 11.34 -2.27 -5.17
C TYR A 87 11.30 -1.04 -4.27
N ALA A 88 11.30 0.14 -4.87
CA ALA A 88 11.27 1.40 -4.15
C ALA A 88 9.84 1.95 -4.08
N ILE A 89 9.49 2.51 -2.94
CA ILE A 89 8.28 3.32 -2.72
C ILE A 89 8.70 4.73 -2.30
N HIS A 90 7.81 5.70 -2.49
CA HIS A 90 7.98 7.03 -1.91
C HIS A 90 7.61 7.01 -0.42
N LYS A 91 8.30 7.81 0.38
CA LYS A 91 8.06 7.98 1.82
C LYS A 91 7.15 9.17 2.09
#